data_AF-A0A7T1F225-F1
#
_entry.id   AF-A0A7T1F225-F1
#
_cell.length_a   1.000
_cell.length_b   1.000
_cell.length_c   1.000
_cell.angle_alpha   90.00
_cell.angle_beta   90.00
_cell.angle_gamma   90.00
#
_symmetry.space_group_name_H-M   'P 1'
#
loop_
_entity.id
_entity.type
_entity.pdbx_description
1 polymer ?
#
loop_
_entity_poly.entity_id
_entity_poly.type
_entity_poly.pdbx_seq_one_letter_code
_entity_poly.pdbx_strand_id
1 'polypeptide(L)'
;MILKHLITIAFVVFIMTIIICLGTIASAEVRQEVLDSISTPNRVETSIGTLEFLDGAPSQETAQKVYDFLDTMRGVDTFLKGMPGASVGAMIKGIHEVGAVEAHQVLIFDKLLDSPPCF
;
A
#
# COMPACT_ATOMS: atom_id res chain seq x y z
N MET A 1 -77.02 -11.47 -20.59
CA MET A 1 -76.13 -12.35 -19.78
C MET A 1 -74.69 -12.36 -20.31
N ILE A 2 -74.49 -12.41 -21.63
CA ILE A 2 -73.16 -12.48 -22.28
C ILE A 2 -72.29 -11.23 -22.05
N LEU A 3 -72.88 -10.02 -22.07
CA LEU A 3 -72.12 -8.76 -21.93
C LEU A 3 -71.49 -8.57 -20.54
N LYS A 4 -72.13 -9.07 -19.47
CA LYS A 4 -71.59 -9.00 -18.11
C LYS A 4 -70.39 -9.94 -17.92
N HIS A 5 -70.45 -11.15 -18.49
CA HIS A 5 -69.33 -12.09 -18.46
C HIS A 5 -68.13 -11.59 -19.28
N LEU A 6 -68.35 -10.91 -20.40
CA LEU A 6 -67.28 -10.34 -21.21
C LEU A 6 -66.50 -9.23 -20.46
N ILE A 7 -67.21 -8.39 -19.70
CA ILE A 7 -66.60 -7.33 -18.88
C ILE A 7 -65.82 -7.91 -17.70
N THR A 8 -66.34 -8.94 -17.03
CA THR A 8 -65.62 -9.61 -15.93
C THR A 8 -64.34 -10.29 -16.42
N ILE A 9 -64.36 -10.92 -17.59
CA ILE A 9 -63.16 -11.56 -18.18
C ILE A 9 -62.10 -10.50 -18.52
N ALA A 10 -62.50 -9.38 -19.13
CA ALA A 10 -61.58 -8.29 -19.46
C ALA A 10 -60.90 -7.69 -18.20
N PHE A 11 -61.64 -7.55 -17.11
CA PHE A 11 -61.12 -7.04 -15.84
C PHE A 11 -60.12 -8.01 -15.19
N VAL A 12 -60.39 -9.33 -15.24
CA VAL A 12 -59.49 -10.36 -14.72
C VAL A 12 -58.19 -10.42 -15.53
N VAL A 13 -58.26 -10.30 -16.86
CA VAL A 13 -57.08 -10.27 -17.73
C VAL A 13 -56.23 -9.02 -17.48
N PHE A 14 -56.86 -7.87 -17.23
CA PHE A 14 -56.17 -6.63 -16.89
C PHE A 14 -55.44 -6.71 -15.54
N ILE A 15 -56.06 -7.34 -14.52
CA ILE A 15 -55.41 -7.58 -13.23
C ILE A 15 -54.24 -8.55 -13.37
N MET A 16 -54.40 -9.63 -14.15
CA MET A 16 -53.32 -10.59 -14.39
C MET A 16 -52.12 -9.99 -15.13
N THR A 17 -52.36 -9.08 -16.09
CA THR A 17 -51.27 -8.39 -16.80
C THR A 17 -50.49 -7.43 -15.91
N ILE A 18 -51.15 -6.76 -14.96
CA ILE A 18 -50.46 -5.90 -13.97
C ILE A 18 -49.59 -6.73 -13.01
N ILE A 19 -50.08 -7.89 -12.56
CA ILE A 19 -49.33 -8.77 -11.65
C ILE A 19 -48.07 -9.34 -12.33
N ILE A 20 -48.18 -9.71 -13.61
CA ILE A 20 -47.03 -10.20 -14.39
C ILE A 20 -45.99 -9.09 -14.59
N CYS A 21 -46.43 -7.84 -14.79
CA CYS A 21 -45.54 -6.70 -15.00
C CYS A 21 -44.81 -6.27 -13.70
N LEU A 22 -45.44 -6.44 -12.53
CA LEU A 22 -44.78 -6.21 -11.23
C LEU A 22 -43.74 -7.28 -10.88
N GLY A 23 -43.93 -8.53 -11.35
CA GLY A 23 -42.99 -9.63 -11.10
C GLY A 23 -41.69 -9.57 -11.90
N THR A 24 -41.63 -8.73 -12.95
CA THR A 24 -40.47 -8.59 -13.84
C THR A 24 -39.67 -7.32 -13.58
N ILE A 25 -39.41 -6.98 -12.32
CA ILE A 25 -38.32 -6.05 -11.98
C ILE A 25 -37.05 -6.90 -12.00
N ALA A 26 -36.44 -7.03 -13.17
CA ALA A 26 -35.14 -7.65 -13.33
C ALA A 26 -34.09 -6.76 -12.65
N SER A 27 -33.82 -7.00 -11.37
CA SER A 27 -32.63 -6.48 -10.71
C SER A 27 -31.41 -7.17 -11.30
N ALA A 28 -30.56 -6.42 -11.98
CA ALA A 28 -29.22 -6.88 -12.32
C ALA A 28 -28.40 -6.96 -11.02
N GLU A 29 -28.50 -8.09 -10.32
CA GLU A 29 -27.85 -8.29 -9.03
C GLU A 29 -26.37 -8.59 -9.27
N VAL A 30 -25.51 -7.59 -9.08
CA VAL A 30 -24.06 -7.76 -9.05
C VAL A 30 -23.74 -8.63 -7.84
N ARG A 31 -23.12 -9.79 -8.09
CA ARG A 31 -22.72 -10.73 -7.05
C ARG A 31 -21.84 -10.01 -6.01
N GLN A 32 -22.15 -10.13 -4.72
CA GLN A 32 -21.39 -9.46 -3.65
C GLN A 32 -19.90 -9.83 -3.65
N GLU A 33 -19.58 -11.08 -4.01
CA GLU A 33 -18.21 -11.56 -4.23
C GLU A 33 -17.42 -10.70 -5.24
N VAL A 34 -18.07 -10.13 -6.25
CA VAL A 34 -17.45 -9.20 -7.21
C VAL A 34 -17.25 -7.82 -6.57
N LEU A 35 -18.24 -7.33 -5.82
CA LEU A 35 -18.15 -6.04 -5.12
C LEU A 35 -17.03 -6.05 -4.07
N ASP A 36 -16.90 -7.11 -3.29
CA ASP A 36 -15.85 -7.24 -2.28
C ASP A 36 -14.45 -7.34 -2.90
N SER A 37 -14.34 -7.90 -4.12
CA SER A 37 -13.05 -8.04 -4.83
C SER A 37 -12.50 -6.72 -5.39
N ILE A 38 -13.38 -5.75 -5.67
CA ILE A 38 -13.01 -4.44 -6.23
C ILE A 38 -13.06 -3.33 -5.18
N SER A 39 -13.72 -3.58 -4.04
CA SER A 39 -13.84 -2.61 -2.96
C SER A 39 -12.54 -2.55 -2.16
N THR A 40 -12.07 -1.33 -1.89
CA THR A 40 -10.92 -1.14 -1.00
C THR A 40 -11.41 -1.16 0.44
N PRO A 41 -10.91 -2.06 1.30
CA PRO A 41 -11.30 -2.09 2.70
C PRO A 41 -10.88 -0.80 3.40
N ASN A 42 -11.78 -0.23 4.20
CA ASN A 42 -11.52 1.00 4.96
C ASN A 42 -10.47 0.83 6.07
N ARG A 43 -10.10 -0.41 6.41
CA ARG A 43 -9.14 -0.72 7.47
C ARG A 43 -8.22 -1.85 7.02
N VAL A 44 -6.91 -1.61 7.04
CA VAL A 44 -5.90 -2.57 6.63
C VAL A 44 -4.87 -2.74 7.75
N GLU A 45 -4.63 -3.97 8.17
CA GLU A 45 -3.61 -4.29 9.16
C GLU A 45 -2.26 -4.50 8.48
N THR A 46 -1.24 -3.78 8.93
CA THR A 46 0.12 -3.84 8.38
C THR A 46 1.17 -3.88 9.49
N SER A 47 2.43 -4.12 9.13
CA SER A 47 3.56 -4.11 10.07
C SER A 47 3.81 -2.75 10.71
N ILE A 48 3.36 -1.65 10.09
CA ILE A 48 3.45 -0.29 10.62
C ILE A 48 2.20 0.08 11.44
N GLY A 49 1.33 -0.91 11.69
CA GLY A 49 0.06 -0.79 12.38
C GLY A 49 -1.12 -0.69 11.42
N THR A 50 -2.28 -0.34 11.98
CA THR A 50 -3.51 -0.20 11.21
C THR A 50 -3.48 1.06 10.34
N LEU A 51 -3.92 0.93 9.09
CA LEU A 51 -4.15 2.02 8.14
C LEU A 51 -5.64 2.16 7.90
N GLU A 52 -6.14 3.39 7.96
CA GLU A 52 -7.56 3.72 7.81
C GLU A 52 -7.81 4.61 6.60
N PHE A 53 -8.83 4.24 5.83
CA PHE A 53 -9.23 4.87 4.59
C PHE A 53 -10.72 5.20 4.64
N LEU A 54 -11.09 6.33 4.05
CA LEU A 54 -12.46 6.74 3.78
C LEU A 54 -12.60 6.88 2.27
N ASP A 55 -13.34 5.97 1.64
CA ASP A 55 -13.53 5.96 0.18
C ASP A 55 -12.20 5.95 -0.60
N GLY A 56 -11.22 5.20 -0.08
CA GLY A 56 -9.87 5.13 -0.63
C GLY A 56 -8.93 6.30 -0.26
N ALA A 57 -9.44 7.39 0.30
CA ALA A 57 -8.61 8.48 0.82
C ALA A 57 -8.06 8.12 2.21
N PRO A 58 -6.74 8.24 2.47
CA PRO A 58 -6.20 7.95 3.79
C PRO A 58 -6.66 9.00 4.81
N SER A 59 -6.87 8.58 6.06
CA SER A 59 -6.99 9.51 7.17
C SER A 59 -5.70 10.31 7.36
N GLN A 60 -5.78 11.49 8.00
CA GLN A 60 -4.58 12.31 8.26
C GLN A 60 -3.51 11.56 9.05
N GLU A 61 -3.92 10.76 10.04
CA GLU A 61 -3.03 9.90 10.82
C GLU A 61 -2.37 8.83 9.95
N THR A 62 -3.14 8.17 9.09
CA THR A 62 -2.63 7.16 8.16
C THR A 62 -1.61 7.75 7.19
N ALA A 63 -1.91 8.93 6.63
CA ALA A 63 -0.99 9.63 5.74
C ALA A 63 0.33 9.94 6.46
N GLN A 64 0.28 10.52 7.67
CA GLN A 64 1.48 10.83 8.44
C GLN A 64 2.30 9.59 8.74
N LYS A 65 1.66 8.52 9.22
CA LYS A 65 2.32 7.25 9.53
C LYS A 65 3.04 6.65 8.30
N VAL A 66 2.41 6.71 7.13
CA VAL A 66 3.01 6.22 5.88
C VAL A 66 4.24 7.06 5.50
N TYR A 67 4.18 8.39 5.64
CA TYR A 67 5.33 9.25 5.38
C TYR A 67 6.48 9.01 6.37
N ASP A 68 6.17 8.86 7.66
CA ASP A 68 7.19 8.58 8.69
C ASP A 68 7.91 7.25 8.40
N PHE A 69 7.16 6.23 7.99
CA PHE A 69 7.74 4.95 7.59
C PHE A 69 8.57 5.06 6.30
N LEU A 70 8.10 5.82 5.31
CA LEU A 70 8.83 6.05 4.07
C LEU A 70 10.20 6.71 4.34
N ASP A 71 10.23 7.71 5.21
CA ASP A 71 11.47 8.38 5.60
C ASP A 71 12.42 7.43 6.33
N THR A 72 11.88 6.60 7.23
CA THR A 72 12.66 5.56 7.93
C THR A 72 13.30 4.58 6.94
N MET A 73 12.52 4.05 5.99
CA MET A 73 13.01 3.11 4.98
C MET A 73 14.06 3.72 4.05
N ARG A 74 13.88 5.00 3.68
CA ARG A 74 14.90 5.74 2.91
C ARG A 74 16.17 5.98 3.70
N GLY A 75 16.07 6.21 5.01
CA GLY A 75 17.21 6.29 5.91
C GLY A 75 18.03 4.98 5.95
N VAL A 76 17.34 3.84 6.07
CA VAL A 76 17.99 2.51 6.04
C VAL A 76 18.70 2.26 4.71
N ASP A 77 18.04 2.56 3.59
CA ASP A 77 18.62 2.40 2.25
C ASP A 77 19.86 3.30 2.06
N THR A 78 19.79 4.55 2.50
CA THR A 78 20.91 5.50 2.44
C THR A 78 22.08 5.05 3.31
N PHE A 79 21.82 4.54 4.50
CA PHE A 79 22.85 4.00 5.39
C PHE A 79 23.61 2.84 4.74
N LEU A 80 22.88 1.87 4.18
CA LEU A 80 23.49 0.71 3.52
C LEU A 80 24.32 1.11 2.30
N LYS A 81 23.82 2.03 1.48
CA LYS A 81 24.55 2.57 0.32
C LYS A 81 25.75 3.43 0.72
N GLY A 82 25.67 4.12 1.85
CA GLY A 82 26.72 5.01 2.36
C GLY A 82 27.87 4.29 3.07
N MET A 83 27.67 3.04 3.53
CA MET A 83 28.66 2.32 4.35
C MET A 83 30.06 2.20 3.70
N PRO A 84 30.21 1.87 2.40
CA PRO A 84 31.54 1.83 1.77
C PRO A 84 32.20 3.22 1.71
N GLY A 85 31.41 4.27 1.45
CA GLY A 85 31.91 5.65 1.42
C GLY A 85 32.38 6.13 2.78
N ALA A 86 31.64 5.81 3.84
CA ALA A 86 32.03 6.10 5.22
C ALA A 86 33.35 5.41 5.60
N SER A 87 33.53 4.14 5.19
CA SER A 87 34.78 3.40 5.42
C SER A 87 35.99 4.07 4.78
N VAL A 88 35.89 4.42 3.48
CA VAL A 88 36.97 5.11 2.77
C VAL A 88 37.20 6.52 3.34
N GLY A 89 36.14 7.25 3.69
CA GLY A 89 36.24 8.57 4.32
C GLY A 89 36.96 8.53 5.67
N ALA A 90 36.65 7.53 6.50
CA ALA A 90 37.36 7.29 7.76
C ALA A 90 38.84 6.93 7.52
N MET A 91 39.12 6.09 6.52
CA MET A 91 40.47 5.73 6.13
C MET A 91 41.27 6.96 5.68
N ILE A 92 40.73 7.81 4.79
CA ILE A 92 41.38 9.05 4.35
C ILE A 92 41.69 9.96 5.53
N LYS A 93 40.72 10.14 6.44
CA LYS A 93 40.92 10.95 7.65
C LYS A 93 42.06 10.41 8.52
N GLY A 94 42.10 9.10 8.76
CA GLY A 94 43.19 8.46 9.51
C GLY A 94 44.54 8.60 8.82
N ILE A 95 44.59 8.49 7.49
CA ILE A 95 45.81 8.69 6.69
C ILE A 95 46.32 10.12 6.83
N HIS A 96 45.43 11.12 6.80
CA HIS A 96 45.77 12.53 6.99
C HIS A 96 46.31 12.81 8.40
N GLU A 97 45.75 12.17 9.44
CA GLU A 97 46.22 12.29 10.83
C GLU A 97 47.66 11.78 11.02
N VAL A 98 48.12 10.85 10.17
CA VAL A 98 49.50 10.32 10.16
C VAL A 98 50.46 11.20 9.34
N GLY A 99 49.95 12.21 8.64
CA GLY A 99 50.74 13.21 7.91
C GLY A 99 50.80 13.02 6.39
N ALA A 100 50.11 12.03 5.84
CA ALA A 100 49.92 11.88 4.39
C ALA A 100 48.65 12.64 3.97
N VAL A 101 48.81 13.91 3.59
CA VAL A 101 47.72 14.86 3.29
C VAL A 101 47.49 15.03 1.79
N GLU A 102 48.53 14.82 0.98
CA GLU A 102 48.48 15.03 -0.46
C GLU A 102 48.19 13.73 -1.22
N ALA A 103 47.48 13.82 -2.35
CA ALA A 103 47.03 12.65 -3.12
C ALA A 103 48.17 11.76 -3.68
N HIS A 104 49.40 12.27 -3.72
CA HIS A 104 50.59 11.53 -4.18
C HIS A 104 51.35 10.83 -3.05
N GLN A 105 50.89 10.96 -1.81
CA GLN A 105 51.54 10.38 -0.63
C GLN A 105 50.92 9.01 -0.32
N VAL A 106 51.79 8.01 -0.11
CA VAL A 106 51.38 6.62 0.17
C VAL A 106 51.91 6.22 1.54
N LEU A 107 51.03 5.64 2.37
CA LEU A 107 51.44 5.06 3.66
C LEU A 107 51.88 3.62 3.48
N ILE A 108 52.99 3.28 4.13
CA ILE A 108 53.50 1.92 4.26
C ILE A 108 53.46 1.57 5.74
N PHE A 109 52.76 0.50 6.08
CA PHE A 109 52.71 -0.04 7.43
C PHE A 109 53.79 -1.10 7.60
N ASP A 110 54.64 -0.98 8.64
CA ASP A 110 55.68 -1.98 8.93
C ASP A 110 55.07 -3.31 9.41
N LYS A 111 53.94 -3.22 10.13
CA LYS A 111 53.21 -4.35 10.69
C LYS A 111 51.87 -4.54 9.99
N LEU A 112 51.34 -5.75 10.12
CA LEU A 112 49.96 -6.05 9.73
C LEU A 112 48.99 -5.14 10.51
N LEU A 113 47.91 -4.72 9.85
CA LEU A 113 46.82 -4.01 10.48
C LEU A 113 46.09 -5.00 11.41
N ASP A 114 46.42 -4.95 12.70
CA ASP A 114 45.91 -5.89 13.70
C ASP A 114 44.51 -5.43 14.16
N SER A 115 43.49 -6.24 13.87
CA SER A 115 42.16 -6.05 14.42
C SER A 115 41.90 -7.14 15.46
N PRO A 116 41.49 -6.81 16.70
CA PRO A 116 41.07 -7.83 17.64
C PRO A 116 39.91 -8.64 17.04
N PRO A 117 39.85 -9.96 17.28
CA PRO A 117 38.81 -10.80 16.73
C PRO A 117 37.42 -10.30 17.13
N CYS A 118 36.55 -10.09 16.14
CA CYS A 118 35.15 -9.72 16.34
C CYS A 118 34.30 -10.99 16.42
N PHE A 119 34.46 -11.77 17.48
CA PHE A 119 33.58 -12.89 17.84
C PHE A 119 33.47 -13.02 19.36
#